data_AF-F4SD73-F1
#
_entry.id   AF-F4SD73-F1
#
_cell.length_a   1.000
_cell.length_b   1.000
_cell.length_c   1.000
_cell.angle_alpha   90.00
_cell.angle_beta   90.00
_cell.angle_gamma   90.00
#
_symmetry.space_group_name_H-M   'P 1'
#
loop_
_entity.id
_entity.type
_entity.pdbx_description
1 polymer ?
#
loop_
_entity_poly.entity_id
_entity_poly.type
_entity_poly.pdbx_seq_one_letter_code
_entity_poly.pdbx_strand_id
1 'polypeptide(L)'
;MTSSNALPVEIVEKIISFVCLISPSRPTEPLNSAEQPFLTHPSVVQLLKLRLVAKSWAAAVPRFVYRSLYLRTPIFNHYLIRMWINCLSISNLSNLRRLCLDQVLYIPASKATGYHMALSDECSPKHIKLLEYTTTRRPQESKMLLLAVRNSLEALTVDSIPDDLPRSIRIQEFPKLRIIRCKYINPSSDRPIWFEWSLFHTVEVIITNYCESRTFWEIALLPAGGPHLKEANKLKTFIFIMGDDDPIEDPELAQFFNTYGFICHFKSGINDTEILELLQNEKHAKDVDARSQLTCILKVKAKEVYLVKIIVRNQSTAQLQNLALREKYNINIVRVLPKIKCLNSID
;
A
#
# COMPACT_ATOMS: atom_id res chain seq x y z
N MET A 1 -46.60 -30.13 13.45
CA MET A 1 -45.57 -29.45 12.65
C MET A 1 -45.02 -30.45 11.66
N THR A 2 -45.35 -30.32 10.38
CA THR A 2 -44.83 -31.20 9.32
C THR A 2 -43.34 -30.89 9.14
N SER A 3 -42.49 -31.89 9.33
CA SER A 3 -41.06 -31.75 9.06
C SER A 3 -40.87 -31.46 7.58
N SER A 4 -40.52 -30.22 7.23
CA SER A 4 -40.09 -29.88 5.88
C SER A 4 -38.90 -30.77 5.53
N ASN A 5 -39.03 -31.56 4.46
CA ASN A 5 -37.97 -32.44 3.97
C ASN A 5 -36.80 -31.55 3.52
N ALA A 6 -35.76 -31.47 4.35
CA ALA A 6 -34.58 -30.68 4.04
C ALA A 6 -33.89 -31.25 2.79
N LEU A 7 -33.45 -30.36 1.90
CA LEU A 7 -32.68 -30.76 0.72
C LEU A 7 -31.37 -31.45 1.14
N PRO A 8 -31.00 -32.58 0.51
CA PRO A 8 -29.68 -33.20 0.66
C PRO A 8 -28.57 -32.19 0.36
N VAL A 9 -27.45 -32.31 1.09
CA VAL A 9 -26.35 -31.33 1.01
C VAL A 9 -25.74 -31.28 -0.39
N GLU A 10 -25.69 -32.41 -1.10
CA GLU A 10 -25.15 -32.54 -2.45
C GLU A 10 -25.95 -31.72 -3.47
N ILE A 11 -27.26 -31.63 -3.29
CA ILE A 11 -28.14 -30.80 -4.13
C ILE A 11 -27.88 -29.33 -3.83
N VAL A 12 -27.75 -28.98 -2.55
CA VAL A 12 -27.41 -27.60 -2.12
C VAL A 12 -26.05 -27.18 -2.67
N GLU A 13 -25.06 -28.06 -2.68
CA GLU A 13 -23.73 -27.79 -3.25
C GLU A 13 -23.80 -27.52 -4.76
N LYS A 14 -24.60 -28.29 -5.52
CA LYS A 14 -24.82 -28.02 -6.95
C LYS A 14 -25.48 -26.66 -7.19
N ILE A 15 -26.45 -26.29 -6.35
CA ILE A 15 -27.11 -24.97 -6.41
C ILE A 15 -26.10 -23.85 -6.13
N ILE A 16 -25.32 -23.96 -5.04
CA ILE A 16 -24.32 -22.95 -4.69
C ILE A 16 -23.25 -22.84 -5.79
N SER A 17 -22.83 -23.96 -6.38
CA SER A 17 -21.89 -23.95 -7.51
C SER A 17 -22.43 -23.16 -8.70
N PHE A 18 -23.71 -23.35 -9.05
CA PHE A 18 -24.37 -22.59 -10.10
C PHE A 18 -24.47 -21.10 -9.74
N VAL A 19 -24.85 -20.76 -8.50
CA VAL A 19 -24.89 -19.38 -7.99
C VAL A 19 -23.51 -18.71 -8.10
N CYS A 20 -22.42 -19.42 -7.78
CA CYS A 20 -21.06 -18.90 -7.91
C CYS A 20 -20.67 -18.61 -9.37
N LEU A 21 -21.10 -19.46 -10.32
CA LEU A 21 -20.81 -19.28 -11.74
C LEU A 21 -21.48 -18.04 -12.34
N ILE A 22 -22.71 -17.73 -11.91
CA ILE A 22 -23.47 -16.56 -12.40
C ILE A 22 -23.23 -15.30 -11.56
N SER A 23 -22.55 -15.41 -10.43
CA SER A 23 -22.30 -14.28 -9.54
C SER A 23 -21.28 -13.32 -10.13
N PRO A 24 -21.42 -11.99 -9.89
CA PRO A 24 -20.40 -11.03 -10.22
C PRO A 24 -19.03 -11.45 -9.68
N SER A 25 -18.08 -11.56 -10.57
CA SER A 25 -16.70 -11.97 -10.28
C SER A 25 -15.73 -10.96 -10.88
N ARG A 26 -14.54 -10.85 -10.28
CA ARG A 26 -13.51 -9.97 -10.82
C ARG A 26 -12.80 -10.66 -11.98
N PRO A 27 -12.62 -9.99 -13.13
CA PRO A 27 -11.80 -10.54 -14.19
C PRO A 27 -10.41 -10.87 -13.64
N THR A 28 -9.89 -12.02 -14.03
CA THR A 28 -8.54 -12.42 -13.66
C THR A 28 -7.58 -11.41 -14.27
N GLU A 29 -6.75 -10.77 -13.46
CA GLU A 29 -5.63 -10.01 -14.01
C GLU A 29 -4.80 -10.92 -14.93
N PRO A 30 -4.34 -10.43 -16.10
CA PRO A 30 -3.58 -11.25 -17.04
C PRO A 30 -2.25 -11.77 -16.46
N LEU A 31 -1.76 -11.15 -15.38
CA LEU A 31 -0.57 -11.57 -14.63
C LEU A 31 -0.88 -12.58 -13.50
N ASN A 32 -2.15 -12.85 -13.22
CA ASN A 32 -2.56 -13.75 -12.16
C ASN A 32 -2.80 -15.16 -12.72
N SER A 33 -2.01 -16.12 -12.23
CA SER A 33 -2.08 -17.54 -12.60
C SER A 33 -3.40 -18.26 -12.26
N ALA A 34 -4.35 -17.60 -11.60
CA ALA A 34 -5.62 -18.20 -11.25
C ALA A 34 -6.54 -18.37 -12.48
N GLU A 35 -6.78 -19.60 -12.93
CA GLU A 35 -7.64 -19.90 -14.08
C GLU A 35 -9.11 -19.46 -13.94
N GLN A 36 -9.58 -19.13 -12.74
CA GLN A 36 -10.97 -18.70 -12.53
C GLN A 36 -11.05 -17.42 -11.69
N PRO A 37 -12.04 -16.57 -11.97
CA PRO A 37 -12.20 -15.29 -11.29
C PRO A 37 -12.56 -15.45 -9.81
N PHE A 38 -12.25 -14.43 -9.01
CA PHE A 38 -12.63 -14.39 -7.60
C PHE A 38 -14.02 -13.76 -7.44
N LEU A 39 -14.83 -14.31 -6.55
CA LEU A 39 -16.12 -13.72 -6.18
C LEU A 39 -15.91 -12.33 -5.58
N THR A 40 -16.78 -11.39 -5.93
CA THR A 40 -16.77 -10.07 -5.31
C THR A 40 -17.24 -10.15 -3.85
N HIS A 41 -16.85 -9.16 -3.04
CA HIS A 41 -17.27 -9.09 -1.64
C HIS A 41 -18.81 -9.13 -1.46
N PRO A 42 -19.63 -8.40 -2.24
CA PRO A 42 -21.09 -8.53 -2.19
C PRO A 42 -21.59 -9.96 -2.43
N SER A 43 -21.03 -10.66 -3.42
CA SER A 43 -21.39 -12.06 -3.71
C SER A 43 -21.03 -13.00 -2.55
N VAL A 44 -19.87 -12.79 -1.91
CA VAL A 44 -19.48 -13.55 -0.71
C VAL A 44 -20.45 -13.30 0.45
N VAL A 45 -20.86 -12.04 0.68
CA VAL A 45 -21.84 -11.70 1.71
C VAL A 45 -23.19 -12.35 1.43
N GLN A 46 -23.65 -12.35 0.17
CA GLN A 46 -24.89 -13.01 -0.22
C GLN A 46 -24.82 -14.52 0.03
N LEU A 47 -23.73 -15.18 -0.36
CA LEU A 47 -23.52 -16.61 -0.09
C LEU A 47 -23.55 -16.90 1.41
N LEU A 48 -22.87 -16.08 2.23
CA LEU A 48 -22.87 -16.25 3.68
C LEU A 48 -24.27 -16.13 4.30
N LYS A 49 -25.14 -15.27 3.76
CA LYS A 49 -26.54 -15.17 4.20
C LYS A 49 -27.33 -16.46 3.94
N LEU A 50 -27.00 -17.22 2.90
CA LEU A 50 -27.68 -18.49 2.59
C LEU A 50 -27.50 -19.54 3.70
N ARG A 51 -26.49 -19.39 4.58
CA ARG A 51 -26.31 -20.26 5.76
C ARG A 51 -27.49 -20.23 6.72
N LEU A 52 -28.29 -19.16 6.68
CA LEU A 52 -29.43 -18.98 7.57
C LEU A 52 -30.70 -19.69 7.07
N VAL A 53 -30.68 -20.23 5.84
CA VAL A 53 -31.86 -20.85 5.21
C VAL A 53 -32.18 -22.21 5.83
N ALA A 54 -31.20 -23.11 5.93
CA ALA A 54 -31.35 -24.41 6.58
C ALA A 54 -29.99 -25.02 6.96
N LYS A 55 -30.03 -26.11 7.75
CA LYS A 55 -28.83 -26.83 8.21
C LYS A 55 -27.94 -27.33 7.06
N SER A 56 -28.53 -27.83 5.97
CA SER A 56 -27.77 -28.29 4.80
C SER A 56 -27.03 -27.14 4.10
N TRP A 57 -27.63 -25.94 4.02
CA TRP A 57 -26.97 -24.73 3.51
C TRP A 57 -25.85 -24.25 4.41
N ALA A 58 -26.08 -24.25 5.73
CA ALA A 58 -25.06 -23.88 6.71
C ALA A 58 -23.80 -24.75 6.61
N ALA A 59 -23.97 -26.04 6.27
CA ALA A 59 -22.89 -26.99 6.05
C ALA A 59 -22.18 -26.80 4.70
N ALA A 60 -22.92 -26.51 3.62
CA ALA A 60 -22.37 -26.41 2.26
C ALA A 60 -21.64 -25.08 2.00
N VAL A 61 -22.23 -23.93 2.37
CA VAL A 61 -21.72 -22.59 2.00
C VAL A 61 -20.26 -22.35 2.37
N PRO A 62 -19.76 -22.72 3.58
CA PRO A 62 -18.36 -22.51 3.94
C PRO A 62 -17.38 -23.12 2.93
N ARG A 63 -17.70 -24.29 2.35
CA ARG A 63 -16.82 -24.95 1.37
C ARG A 63 -16.59 -24.09 0.13
N PHE A 64 -17.58 -23.31 -0.29
CA PHE A 64 -17.47 -22.45 -1.47
C PHE A 64 -16.80 -21.11 -1.13
N VAL A 65 -17.22 -20.47 -0.04
CA VAL A 65 -16.66 -19.18 0.41
C VAL A 65 -15.19 -19.32 0.76
N TYR A 66 -14.80 -20.38 1.45
CA TYR A 66 -13.42 -20.60 1.85
C TYR A 66 -12.58 -21.32 0.80
N ARG A 67 -13.15 -21.80 -0.31
CA ARG A 67 -12.34 -22.39 -1.40
C ARG A 67 -11.48 -21.36 -2.11
N SER A 68 -11.98 -20.12 -2.21
CA SER A 68 -11.30 -19.03 -2.92
C SER A 68 -11.50 -17.72 -2.16
N LEU A 69 -10.44 -17.23 -1.52
CA LEU A 69 -10.50 -16.05 -0.67
C LEU A 69 -9.76 -14.89 -1.35
N TYR A 70 -10.47 -13.79 -1.60
CA TYR A 70 -9.90 -12.55 -2.14
C TYR A 70 -9.91 -11.47 -1.06
N LEU A 71 -8.74 -10.95 -0.74
CA LEU A 71 -8.53 -10.07 0.40
C LEU A 71 -7.97 -8.77 -0.09
N ARG A 72 -8.86 -7.79 -0.18
CA ARG A 72 -8.54 -6.48 -0.74
C ARG A 72 -8.01 -5.50 0.28
N THR A 73 -8.54 -5.57 1.50
CA THR A 73 -8.23 -4.55 2.50
C THR A 73 -7.22 -5.08 3.51
N PRO A 74 -6.23 -4.27 3.91
CA PRO A 74 -5.26 -4.64 4.93
C PRO A 74 -5.92 -4.93 6.30
N ILE A 75 -7.17 -4.48 6.51
CA ILE A 75 -7.95 -4.79 7.70
C ILE A 75 -8.33 -6.28 7.75
N PHE A 76 -8.65 -6.89 6.60
CA PHE A 76 -8.92 -8.32 6.52
C PHE A 76 -7.69 -9.16 6.86
N ASN A 77 -6.46 -8.66 6.68
CA ASN A 77 -5.24 -9.37 7.10
C ASN A 77 -5.19 -9.56 8.62
N HIS A 78 -5.64 -8.58 9.40
CA HIS A 78 -5.70 -8.75 10.86
C HIS A 78 -6.75 -9.80 11.27
N TYR A 79 -7.92 -9.77 10.62
CA TYR A 79 -8.96 -10.77 10.84
C TYR A 79 -8.49 -12.16 10.43
N LEU A 80 -7.78 -12.29 9.30
CA LEU A 80 -7.23 -13.55 8.84
C LEU A 80 -6.09 -14.08 9.67
N ILE A 81 -5.17 -13.23 10.10
CA ILE A 81 -4.09 -13.64 11.00
C ILE A 81 -4.71 -14.08 12.34
N ARG A 82 -5.70 -13.34 12.88
CA ARG A 82 -6.44 -13.78 14.07
C ARG A 82 -7.24 -15.05 13.82
N MET A 83 -7.90 -15.19 12.68
CA MET A 83 -8.60 -16.40 12.30
C MET A 83 -7.60 -17.55 12.18
N TRP A 84 -6.45 -17.37 11.56
CA TRP A 84 -5.43 -18.41 11.41
C TRP A 84 -4.85 -18.82 12.74
N ILE A 85 -4.48 -17.86 13.59
CA ILE A 85 -3.91 -18.10 14.94
C ILE A 85 -4.96 -18.75 15.85
N ASN A 86 -6.20 -18.28 15.83
CA ASN A 86 -7.26 -18.77 16.72
C ASN A 86 -8.00 -20.00 16.16
N CYS A 87 -7.85 -20.32 14.88
CA CYS A 87 -8.55 -21.41 14.19
C CYS A 87 -7.62 -22.53 13.72
N LEU A 88 -6.45 -22.73 14.36
CA LEU A 88 -5.62 -23.92 14.16
C LEU A 88 -6.37 -25.25 14.41
N SER A 89 -7.59 -25.22 14.96
CA SER A 89 -8.50 -26.37 15.10
C SER A 89 -9.70 -26.42 14.13
N ILE A 90 -9.85 -25.51 13.16
CA ILE A 90 -11.01 -25.54 12.24
C ILE A 90 -10.66 -26.30 10.96
N SER A 91 -11.10 -27.56 10.89
CA SER A 91 -11.06 -28.48 9.75
C SER A 91 -11.58 -27.92 8.42
N ASN A 92 -12.26 -26.77 8.41
CA ASN A 92 -12.93 -26.22 7.23
C ASN A 92 -12.02 -25.36 6.35
N LEU A 93 -10.90 -24.83 6.87
CA LEU A 93 -9.89 -24.12 6.06
C LEU A 93 -9.05 -25.07 5.19
N SER A 94 -9.12 -26.38 5.43
CA SER A 94 -8.53 -27.41 4.56
C SER A 94 -9.04 -27.33 3.11
N ASN A 95 -10.18 -26.67 2.90
CA ASN A 95 -10.77 -26.48 1.58
C ASN A 95 -10.23 -25.24 0.85
N LEU A 96 -9.40 -24.40 1.47
CA LEU A 96 -8.81 -23.22 0.83
C LEU A 96 -7.85 -23.68 -0.27
N ARG A 97 -8.27 -23.51 -1.52
CA ARG A 97 -7.48 -23.83 -2.71
C ARG A 97 -6.85 -22.61 -3.35
N ARG A 98 -7.45 -21.43 -3.16
CA ARG A 98 -7.04 -20.18 -3.80
C ARG A 98 -7.07 -19.03 -2.80
N LEU A 99 -5.96 -18.31 -2.70
CA LEU A 99 -5.81 -17.13 -1.85
C LEU A 99 -5.24 -16.01 -2.70
N CYS A 100 -5.96 -14.89 -2.80
CA CYS A 100 -5.46 -13.67 -3.40
C CYS A 100 -5.37 -12.60 -2.32
N LEU A 101 -4.15 -12.12 -2.13
CA LEU A 101 -3.80 -11.04 -1.22
C LEU A 101 -3.53 -9.82 -2.09
N ASP A 102 -4.56 -9.01 -2.27
CA ASP A 102 -4.45 -7.74 -2.98
C ASP A 102 -3.91 -6.70 -1.98
N GLN A 103 -2.89 -5.95 -2.40
CA GLN A 103 -2.21 -4.91 -1.59
C GLN A 103 -1.43 -5.42 -0.36
N VAL A 104 -0.78 -6.59 -0.45
CA VAL A 104 0.06 -7.12 0.64
C VAL A 104 1.55 -7.04 0.31
N LEU A 105 2.29 -6.30 1.12
CA LEU A 105 3.75 -6.40 1.17
C LEU A 105 4.15 -7.51 2.15
N TYR A 106 4.83 -8.53 1.65
CA TYR A 106 5.50 -9.51 2.50
C TYR A 106 6.85 -8.98 2.96
N ILE A 107 6.97 -8.69 4.26
CA ILE A 107 8.27 -8.45 4.93
C ILE A 107 8.57 -9.71 5.75
N PRO A 108 9.61 -10.50 5.42
CA PRO A 108 9.92 -11.74 6.13
C PRO A 108 10.19 -11.48 7.62
N ALA A 109 9.58 -12.28 8.51
CA ALA A 109 9.77 -12.18 9.97
C ALA A 109 11.23 -12.42 10.40
N SER A 110 12.00 -13.19 9.61
CA SER A 110 13.44 -13.39 9.80
C SER A 110 14.26 -12.11 9.63
N LYS A 111 13.68 -11.07 9.00
CA LYS A 111 14.30 -9.74 8.84
C LYS A 111 13.74 -8.70 9.81
N ALA A 112 12.65 -9.01 10.54
CA ALA A 112 11.97 -8.06 11.42
C ALA A 112 12.57 -7.97 12.85
N THR A 113 13.41 -8.92 13.25
CA THR A 113 13.91 -9.04 14.63
C THR A 113 15.42 -8.87 14.79
N GLY A 114 16.17 -8.62 13.71
CA GLY A 114 17.60 -8.29 13.76
C GLY A 114 17.84 -6.84 13.34
N TYR A 115 18.61 -6.09 14.12
CA TYR A 115 19.02 -4.69 13.86
C TYR A 115 19.81 -4.47 12.55
N HIS A 116 20.02 -5.52 11.75
CA HIS A 116 20.55 -5.45 10.40
C HIS A 116 19.56 -6.07 9.41
N MET A 117 18.59 -5.28 8.96
CA MET A 117 17.98 -5.50 7.65
C MET A 117 18.98 -5.14 6.55
N ALA A 118 20.07 -5.89 6.44
CA ALA A 118 20.72 -6.03 5.16
C ALA A 118 19.73 -6.85 4.31
N LEU A 119 18.93 -6.17 3.49
CA LEU A 119 18.31 -6.84 2.35
C LEU A 119 19.48 -7.48 1.61
N SER A 120 19.63 -8.82 1.70
CA SER A 120 20.64 -9.53 0.93
C SER A 120 20.53 -9.07 -0.52
N ASP A 121 21.67 -8.90 -1.18
CA ASP A 121 21.80 -8.25 -2.48
C ASP A 121 20.86 -8.87 -3.55
N GLU A 122 20.47 -10.12 -3.34
CA GLU A 122 19.52 -10.91 -4.15
C GLU A 122 18.06 -10.45 -4.07
N CYS A 123 17.63 -9.83 -2.95
CA CYS A 123 16.29 -9.27 -2.79
C CYS A 123 16.35 -7.74 -2.67
N SER A 124 17.29 -7.14 -3.38
CA SER A 124 17.39 -5.70 -3.48
C SER A 124 16.14 -5.19 -4.21
N PRO A 125 15.38 -4.24 -3.64
CA PRO A 125 14.15 -3.69 -4.22
C PRO A 125 14.46 -2.78 -5.43
N LYS A 126 15.39 -3.20 -6.29
CA LYS A 126 15.92 -2.49 -7.47
C LYS A 126 14.84 -2.08 -8.47
N HIS A 127 13.61 -2.58 -8.32
CA HIS A 127 12.52 -2.38 -9.26
C HIS A 127 11.34 -1.57 -8.72
N ILE A 128 11.34 -1.17 -7.44
CA ILE A 128 10.23 -0.35 -6.90
C ILE A 128 10.46 1.10 -7.32
N LYS A 129 9.68 1.55 -8.31
CA LYS A 129 9.70 2.92 -8.83
C LYS A 129 8.63 3.80 -8.21
N LEU A 130 7.46 3.26 -7.91
CA LEU A 130 6.37 3.98 -7.27
C LEU A 130 6.06 3.33 -5.92
N LEU A 131 5.99 4.14 -4.87
CA LEU A 131 5.61 3.72 -3.54
C LEU A 131 4.44 4.56 -3.04
N GLU A 132 3.33 3.91 -2.74
CA GLU A 132 2.31 4.51 -1.87
C GLU A 132 2.65 4.22 -0.41
N TYR A 133 2.90 5.30 0.34
CA TYR A 133 3.29 5.27 1.73
C TYR A 133 2.19 5.88 2.60
N THR A 134 1.64 5.06 3.48
CA THR A 134 0.74 5.51 4.55
C THR A 134 1.47 5.41 5.88
N THR A 135 1.30 6.42 6.74
CA THR A 135 1.92 6.40 8.06
C THR A 135 1.50 5.18 8.87
N THR A 136 2.48 4.69 9.62
CA THR A 136 2.30 3.57 10.54
C THR A 136 2.42 4.10 11.96
N ARG A 137 1.87 3.37 12.93
CA ARG A 137 2.10 3.67 14.35
C ARG A 137 3.56 3.43 14.78
N ARG A 138 4.44 2.99 13.87
CA ARG A 138 5.83 2.61 14.12
C ARG A 138 6.75 3.33 13.12
N PRO A 139 7.09 4.60 13.36
CA PRO A 139 7.86 5.41 12.42
C PRO A 139 9.23 4.81 12.05
N GLN A 140 9.80 3.94 12.89
CA GLN A 140 11.05 3.25 12.60
C GLN A 140 10.92 2.18 11.50
N GLU A 141 9.79 1.45 11.44
CA GLU A 141 9.54 0.47 10.38
C GLU A 141 9.36 1.19 9.03
N SER A 142 8.59 2.28 9.04
CA SER A 142 8.42 3.18 7.89
C SER A 142 9.75 3.71 7.36
N LYS A 143 10.64 4.16 8.26
CA LYS A 143 11.97 4.64 7.92
C LYS A 143 12.76 3.57 7.16
N MET A 144 12.81 2.35 7.70
CA MET A 144 13.60 1.27 7.10
C MET A 144 13.11 0.91 5.70
N LEU A 145 11.78 0.89 5.50
CA LEU A 145 11.19 0.67 4.18
C LEU A 145 11.58 1.75 3.17
N LEU A 146 11.42 3.03 3.54
CA LEU A 146 11.76 4.15 2.66
C LEU A 146 13.25 4.16 2.31
N LEU A 147 14.12 3.86 3.28
CA LEU A 147 15.55 3.73 3.04
C LEU A 147 15.90 2.53 2.16
N ALA A 148 15.19 1.42 2.28
CA ALA A 148 15.41 0.24 1.44
C ALA A 148 15.15 0.53 -0.05
N VAL A 149 14.15 1.35 -0.38
CA VAL A 149 13.81 1.71 -1.77
C VAL A 149 14.48 3.00 -2.25
N ARG A 150 15.30 3.65 -1.41
CA ARG A 150 15.91 4.98 -1.66
C ARG A 150 16.53 5.13 -3.06
N ASN A 151 17.24 4.10 -3.53
CA ASN A 151 18.01 4.13 -4.78
C ASN A 151 17.21 3.72 -6.02
N SER A 152 15.97 3.27 -5.86
CA SER A 152 15.07 2.84 -6.94
C SER A 152 13.84 3.72 -7.08
N LEU A 153 13.43 4.38 -5.99
CA LEU A 153 12.17 5.11 -5.91
C LEU A 153 12.19 6.34 -6.82
N GLU A 154 11.23 6.40 -7.74
CA GLU A 154 11.01 7.49 -8.69
C GLU A 154 9.78 8.36 -8.33
N ALA A 155 8.77 7.78 -7.70
CA ALA A 155 7.55 8.46 -7.26
C ALA A 155 7.13 8.00 -5.85
N LEU A 156 6.79 8.96 -4.98
CA LEU A 156 6.34 8.72 -3.61
C LEU A 156 4.96 9.35 -3.39
N THR A 157 3.96 8.55 -3.05
CA THR A 157 2.65 9.04 -2.60
C THR A 157 2.59 8.98 -1.08
N VAL A 158 2.22 10.08 -0.42
CA VAL A 158 1.98 10.18 1.03
C VAL A 158 0.59 10.74 1.31
N ASP A 159 0.04 10.52 2.50
CA ASP A 159 -1.25 11.13 2.84
C ASP A 159 -1.07 12.61 3.19
N SER A 160 -0.10 12.97 4.03
CA SER A 160 0.15 14.34 4.48
C SER A 160 1.62 14.77 4.48
N ILE A 161 1.89 16.02 4.09
CA ILE A 161 3.18 16.71 4.27
C ILE A 161 2.95 17.92 5.18
N PRO A 162 3.84 18.19 6.16
CA PRO A 162 5.07 17.47 6.52
C PRO A 162 4.89 16.22 7.39
N ASP A 163 3.66 15.93 7.82
CA ASP A 163 3.44 15.10 9.02
C ASP A 163 3.76 13.62 8.82
N ASP A 164 3.50 13.06 7.64
CA ASP A 164 3.68 11.62 7.44
C ASP A 164 5.12 11.19 7.19
N LEU A 165 5.96 12.12 6.74
CA LEU A 165 7.35 11.84 6.42
C LEU A 165 8.19 11.75 7.70
N PRO A 166 8.79 10.59 8.04
CA PRO A 166 9.62 10.46 9.23
C PRO A 166 10.78 11.44 9.20
N ARG A 167 11.11 12.08 10.33
CA ARG A 167 12.16 13.11 10.41
C ARG A 167 13.50 12.69 9.78
N SER A 168 13.87 11.43 9.97
CA SER A 168 15.11 10.88 9.40
C SER A 168 15.11 10.76 7.88
N ILE A 169 13.94 10.70 7.23
CA ILE A 169 13.80 10.65 5.77
C ILE A 169 13.91 12.04 5.15
N ARG A 170 13.48 13.07 5.89
CA ARG A 170 13.52 14.49 5.46
C ARG A 170 14.94 14.94 5.09
N ILE A 171 15.93 14.48 5.86
CA ILE A 171 17.35 14.81 5.67
C ILE A 171 18.09 13.84 4.73
N GLN A 172 17.37 12.97 4.02
CA GLN A 172 17.98 11.97 3.13
C GLN A 172 17.63 12.30 1.69
N GLU A 173 18.63 12.26 0.82
CA GLU A 173 18.43 12.43 -0.62
C GLU A 173 17.93 11.15 -1.26
N PHE A 174 16.94 11.24 -2.15
CA PHE A 174 16.46 10.11 -2.92
C PHE A 174 16.85 10.34 -4.38
N PRO A 175 18.00 9.80 -4.85
CA PRO A 175 18.65 10.24 -6.08
C PRO A 175 17.78 10.12 -7.34
N LYS A 176 16.77 9.24 -7.31
CA LYS A 176 15.83 9.02 -8.41
C LYS A 176 14.43 9.55 -8.17
N LEU A 177 14.11 10.07 -6.98
CA LEU A 177 12.77 10.52 -6.64
C LEU A 177 12.49 11.83 -7.36
N ARG A 178 11.48 11.83 -8.22
CA ARG A 178 11.12 12.95 -9.09
C ARG A 178 9.71 13.45 -8.85
N ILE A 179 8.82 12.55 -8.40
CA ILE A 179 7.42 12.89 -8.17
C ILE A 179 7.08 12.66 -6.70
N ILE A 180 6.50 13.67 -6.06
CA ILE A 180 5.84 13.49 -4.76
C ILE A 180 4.35 13.82 -4.94
N ARG A 181 3.51 12.87 -4.55
CA ARG A 181 2.06 13.07 -4.41
C ARG A 181 1.71 13.14 -2.94
N CYS A 182 0.94 14.14 -2.55
CA CYS A 182 0.36 14.25 -1.21
C CYS A 182 -1.15 14.48 -1.31
N LYS A 183 -1.92 14.00 -0.34
CA LYS A 183 -3.38 14.26 -0.31
C LYS A 183 -3.71 15.52 0.49
N TYR A 184 -2.90 15.82 1.50
CA TYR A 184 -3.12 16.92 2.42
C TYR A 184 -1.80 17.64 2.69
N ILE A 185 -1.86 18.96 2.81
CA ILE A 185 -0.73 19.77 3.28
C ILE A 185 -1.20 20.51 4.52
N ASN A 186 -0.50 20.32 5.64
CA ASN A 186 -0.90 20.91 6.90
C ASN A 186 -0.69 22.45 6.87
N PRO A 187 -1.78 23.25 6.94
CA PRO A 187 -1.70 24.71 6.87
C PRO A 187 -1.15 25.34 8.15
N SER A 188 -1.15 24.62 9.28
CA SER A 188 -0.61 25.11 10.56
C SER A 188 0.92 25.15 10.60
N SER A 189 1.60 24.66 9.56
CA SER A 189 3.03 24.89 9.39
C SER A 189 3.23 26.27 8.79
N ASP A 190 3.62 27.24 9.61
CA ASP A 190 3.74 28.67 9.25
C ASP A 190 4.56 28.95 7.99
N ARG A 191 5.36 27.98 7.51
CA ARG A 191 6.18 28.08 6.30
C ARG A 191 6.34 26.72 5.61
N PRO A 192 6.56 26.71 4.29
CA PRO A 192 6.90 25.50 3.55
C PRO A 192 8.39 25.15 3.72
N ILE A 193 8.90 25.14 4.97
CA ILE A 193 10.31 24.80 5.32
C ILE A 193 10.69 23.41 4.79
N TRP A 194 9.69 22.58 4.51
CA TRP A 194 9.91 21.26 3.95
C TRP A 194 10.49 21.27 2.54
N PHE A 195 10.49 22.40 1.81
CA PHE A 195 11.27 22.50 0.57
C PHE A 195 12.79 22.52 0.79
N GLU A 196 13.25 22.89 1.99
CA GLU A 196 14.67 22.83 2.38
C GLU A 196 15.15 21.41 2.70
N TRP A 197 14.22 20.45 2.74
CA TRP A 197 14.57 19.07 3.03
C TRP A 197 15.28 18.43 1.84
N SER A 198 16.34 17.67 2.10
CA SER A 198 17.13 16.97 1.08
C SER A 198 16.30 16.01 0.22
N LEU A 199 15.15 15.55 0.72
CA LEU A 199 14.18 14.76 -0.02
C LEU A 199 13.65 15.48 -1.27
N PHE A 200 13.52 16.81 -1.24
CA PHE A 200 12.94 17.62 -2.32
C PHE A 200 13.96 18.12 -3.36
N HIS A 201 15.27 17.98 -3.11
CA HIS A 201 16.31 18.41 -4.05
C HIS A 201 16.26 17.68 -5.41
N THR A 202 15.62 16.51 -5.47
CA THR A 202 15.49 15.73 -6.70
C THR A 202 14.09 15.79 -7.31
N VAL A 203 13.12 16.35 -6.58
CA VAL A 203 11.71 16.36 -6.96
C VAL A 203 11.49 17.41 -8.05
N GLU A 204 10.89 16.97 -9.15
CA GLU A 204 10.58 17.77 -10.33
C GLU A 204 9.08 18.12 -10.38
N VAL A 205 8.22 17.23 -9.85
CA VAL A 205 6.76 17.39 -9.87
C VAL A 205 6.17 17.17 -8.47
N ILE A 206 5.34 18.11 -8.02
CA ILE A 206 4.48 17.95 -6.85
C ILE A 206 3.03 17.80 -7.30
N ILE A 207 2.39 16.78 -6.76
CA ILE A 207 0.97 16.51 -6.97
C ILE A 207 0.26 16.68 -5.63
N THR A 208 -0.76 17.53 -5.56
CA THR A 208 -1.51 17.79 -4.32
C THR A 208 -3.00 17.93 -4.58
N ASN A 209 -3.84 17.65 -3.59
CA ASN A 209 -5.26 17.94 -3.68
C ASN A 209 -5.48 19.46 -3.57
N TYR A 210 -6.17 20.06 -4.55
CA TYR A 210 -6.40 21.50 -4.60
C TYR A 210 -7.24 22.00 -3.43
N CYS A 211 -8.42 21.38 -3.22
CA CYS A 211 -9.37 21.79 -2.18
C CYS A 211 -8.73 21.77 -0.79
N GLU A 212 -7.94 20.74 -0.51
CA GLU A 212 -7.29 20.54 0.80
C GLU A 212 -6.03 21.38 1.02
N SER A 213 -5.39 21.88 -0.06
CA SER A 213 -4.12 22.62 0.03
C SER A 213 -4.19 24.08 -0.40
N ARG A 214 -5.33 24.55 -0.92
CA ARG A 214 -5.51 25.93 -1.42
C ARG A 214 -5.08 26.98 -0.39
N THR A 215 -5.66 26.94 0.82
CA THR A 215 -5.36 27.92 1.87
C THR A 215 -3.88 27.90 2.27
N PHE A 216 -3.24 26.72 2.28
CA PHE A 216 -1.81 26.62 2.52
C PHE A 216 -1.02 27.36 1.43
N TRP A 217 -1.34 27.14 0.14
CA TRP A 217 -0.62 27.79 -0.96
C TRP A 217 -0.85 29.28 -1.02
N GLU A 218 -2.08 29.75 -0.77
CA GLU A 218 -2.38 31.17 -0.65
C GLU A 218 -1.49 31.83 0.40
N ILE A 219 -1.35 31.21 1.58
CA ILE A 219 -0.49 31.73 2.66
C ILE A 219 1.01 31.60 2.31
N ALA A 220 1.43 30.44 1.79
CA ALA A 220 2.82 30.14 1.50
C ALA A 220 3.40 30.98 0.36
N LEU A 221 2.56 31.41 -0.59
CA LEU A 221 2.95 32.22 -1.74
C LEU A 221 2.90 33.72 -1.50
N LEU A 222 2.37 34.17 -0.35
CA LEU A 222 2.44 35.58 0.05
C LEU A 222 3.90 36.07 0.10
N PRO A 223 4.15 37.39 -0.04
CA PRO A 223 5.49 37.96 -0.26
C PRO A 223 6.58 37.56 0.75
N ALA A 224 6.20 37.10 1.95
CA ALA A 224 7.13 36.62 2.97
C ALA A 224 7.53 35.13 2.82
N GLY A 225 6.76 34.31 2.10
CA GLY A 225 6.93 32.86 2.00
C GLY A 225 7.56 32.36 0.68
N GLY A 226 7.47 33.16 -0.39
CA GLY A 226 8.03 32.86 -1.72
C GLY A 226 9.52 32.48 -1.82
N PRO A 227 10.44 32.94 -0.95
CA PRO A 227 11.86 32.59 -1.07
C PRO A 227 12.16 31.09 -0.95
N HIS A 228 11.40 30.35 -0.14
CA HIS A 228 11.70 28.96 0.20
C HIS A 228 11.43 27.98 -0.95
N LEU A 229 10.59 28.35 -1.93
CA LEU A 229 10.35 27.51 -3.11
C LEU A 229 11.60 27.33 -3.97
N LYS A 230 12.55 28.29 -3.90
CA LYS A 230 13.78 28.24 -4.70
C LYS A 230 14.77 27.19 -4.21
N GLU A 231 14.61 26.70 -2.99
CA GLU A 231 15.45 25.64 -2.42
C GLU A 231 15.22 24.29 -3.11
N ALA A 232 14.01 24.07 -3.63
CA ALA A 232 13.69 22.93 -4.49
C ALA A 232 14.10 23.20 -5.95
N ASN A 233 15.42 23.27 -6.17
CA ASN A 233 16.02 23.70 -7.43
C ASN A 233 15.61 22.91 -8.70
N LYS A 234 15.13 21.68 -8.56
CA LYS A 234 14.64 20.86 -9.68
C LYS A 234 13.13 20.90 -9.86
N LEU A 235 12.40 21.47 -8.91
CA LEU A 235 10.96 21.55 -8.96
C LEU A 235 10.54 22.47 -10.09
N LYS A 236 9.65 21.98 -10.95
CA LYS A 236 9.19 22.70 -12.15
C LYS A 236 7.69 22.73 -12.27
N THR A 237 7.01 21.70 -11.77
CA THR A 237 5.60 21.49 -12.04
C THR A 237 4.81 21.19 -10.78
N PHE A 238 3.66 21.86 -10.65
CA PHE A 238 2.62 21.56 -9.69
C PHE A 238 1.39 21.02 -10.42
N ILE A 239 0.86 19.90 -9.94
CA ILE A 239 -0.40 19.31 -10.42
C ILE A 239 -1.39 19.30 -9.27
N PHE A 240 -2.43 20.11 -9.41
CA PHE A 240 -3.53 20.21 -8.48
C PHE A 240 -4.65 19.25 -8.88
N ILE A 241 -4.92 18.27 -8.03
CA ILE A 241 -6.02 17.32 -8.18
C ILE A 241 -7.28 17.94 -7.58
N MET A 242 -8.32 18.08 -8.39
CA MET A 242 -9.66 18.51 -8.00
C MET A 242 -10.52 17.29 -7.69
N GLY A 243 -11.65 17.50 -7.00
CA GLY A 243 -12.63 16.44 -6.77
C GLY A 243 -13.33 16.00 -8.06
N ASP A 244 -14.35 15.15 -7.91
CA ASP A 244 -15.15 14.63 -9.04
C ASP A 244 -16.02 15.69 -9.74
N ASP A 245 -16.02 16.94 -9.23
CA ASP A 245 -16.75 18.06 -9.80
C ASP A 245 -15.98 18.70 -10.97
N ASP A 246 -16.67 19.52 -11.78
CA ASP A 246 -16.10 20.18 -12.96
C ASP A 246 -14.75 20.87 -12.64
N PRO A 247 -13.77 20.83 -13.55
CA PRO A 247 -12.45 21.39 -13.30
C PRO A 247 -12.53 22.90 -13.02
N ILE A 248 -12.29 23.28 -11.78
CA ILE A 248 -12.14 24.66 -11.35
C ILE A 248 -10.70 25.09 -11.64
N GLU A 249 -10.52 25.90 -12.68
CA GLU A 249 -9.25 26.59 -12.87
C GLU A 249 -9.12 27.74 -11.86
N ASP A 250 -7.94 27.87 -11.23
CA ASP A 250 -7.58 29.01 -10.40
C ASP A 250 -6.47 29.80 -11.12
N PRO A 251 -6.83 30.75 -12.00
CA PRO A 251 -5.86 31.49 -12.79
C PRO A 251 -4.96 32.38 -11.92
N GLU A 252 -5.44 32.84 -10.76
CA GLU A 252 -4.66 33.66 -9.84
C GLU A 252 -3.53 32.81 -9.23
N LEU A 253 -3.87 31.64 -8.68
CA LEU A 253 -2.87 30.73 -8.13
C LEU A 253 -1.87 30.27 -9.20
N ALA A 254 -2.35 29.94 -10.41
CA ALA A 254 -1.48 29.59 -11.53
C ALA A 254 -0.52 30.73 -11.90
N GLN A 255 -1.02 31.96 -11.96
CA GLN A 255 -0.21 33.15 -12.24
C GLN A 255 0.84 33.34 -11.15
N PHE A 256 0.50 33.16 -9.87
CA PHE A 256 1.46 33.23 -8.76
C PHE A 256 2.58 32.20 -8.93
N PHE A 257 2.28 30.91 -9.15
CA PHE A 257 3.31 29.90 -9.40
C PHE A 257 4.19 30.26 -10.61
N ASN A 258 3.59 30.81 -11.67
CA ASN A 258 4.32 31.24 -12.86
C ASN A 258 5.29 32.40 -12.58
N THR A 259 4.97 33.32 -11.65
CA THR A 259 5.93 34.38 -11.24
C THR A 259 7.22 33.82 -10.63
N TYR A 260 7.18 32.61 -10.08
CA TYR A 260 8.33 31.90 -9.55
C TYR A 260 8.94 30.89 -10.54
N GLY A 261 8.43 30.84 -11.78
CA GLY A 261 8.92 29.94 -12.84
C GLY A 261 8.37 28.51 -12.77
N PHE A 262 7.29 28.28 -12.02
CA PHE A 262 6.64 26.97 -11.93
C PHE A 262 5.44 26.88 -12.87
N ILE A 263 5.28 25.70 -13.49
CA ILE A 263 4.12 25.36 -14.30
C ILE A 263 3.04 24.78 -13.38
N CYS A 264 1.81 25.29 -13.50
CA CYS A 264 0.67 24.84 -12.73
C CYS A 264 -0.35 24.13 -13.64
N HIS A 265 -0.82 22.96 -13.25
CA HIS A 265 -1.88 22.21 -13.93
C HIS A 265 -2.99 21.84 -12.95
N PHE A 266 -4.25 21.93 -13.39
CA PHE A 266 -5.41 21.46 -12.63
C PHE A 266 -6.00 20.24 -13.35
N LYS A 267 -6.25 19.15 -12.62
CA LYS A 267 -6.86 17.91 -13.15
C LYS A 267 -7.94 17.38 -12.22
N SER A 268 -9.02 16.79 -12.74
CA SER A 268 -10.09 16.15 -11.94
C SER A 268 -9.66 14.84 -11.26
N GLY A 269 -8.50 14.31 -11.62
CA GLY A 269 -7.97 13.07 -11.06
C GLY A 269 -6.57 12.81 -11.57
N ILE A 270 -5.84 11.95 -10.84
CA ILE A 270 -4.65 11.32 -11.39
C ILE A 270 -4.52 9.90 -10.83
N ASN A 271 -4.41 8.93 -11.72
CA ASN A 271 -4.18 7.53 -11.37
C ASN A 271 -2.69 7.17 -11.46
N ASP A 272 -2.32 5.99 -10.96
CA ASP A 272 -0.92 5.57 -10.91
C ASP A 272 -0.31 5.39 -12.31
N THR A 273 -1.11 4.99 -13.30
CA THR A 273 -0.66 4.87 -14.70
C THR A 273 -0.24 6.23 -15.25
N GLU A 274 -1.04 7.27 -15.02
CA GLU A 274 -0.71 8.63 -15.44
C GLU A 274 0.53 9.17 -14.73
N ILE A 275 0.73 8.85 -13.45
CA ILE A 275 1.97 9.19 -12.73
C ILE A 275 3.18 8.50 -13.38
N LEU A 276 3.03 7.23 -13.77
CA LEU A 276 4.08 6.49 -14.47
C LEU A 276 4.34 7.05 -15.87
N GLU A 277 3.31 7.52 -16.57
CA GLU A 277 3.44 8.22 -17.86
C GLU A 277 4.19 9.54 -17.71
N LEU A 278 3.93 10.32 -16.65
CA LEU A 278 4.71 11.51 -16.33
C LEU A 278 6.20 11.18 -16.16
N LEU A 279 6.53 10.08 -15.48
CA LEU A 279 7.92 9.63 -15.35
C LEU A 279 8.56 9.25 -16.70
N GLN A 280 7.79 8.70 -17.64
CA GLN A 280 8.27 8.29 -18.97
C GLN A 280 8.44 9.49 -19.90
N ASN A 281 7.48 10.40 -19.93
CA ASN A 281 7.48 11.57 -20.80
C ASN A 281 8.70 12.46 -20.56
N GLU A 282 9.12 12.61 -19.30
CA GLU A 282 10.31 13.39 -19.01
C GLU A 282 11.62 12.68 -19.39
N LYS A 283 11.65 11.34 -19.39
CA LYS A 283 12.80 10.58 -19.91
C LYS A 283 12.91 10.80 -21.42
N HIS A 284 11.77 10.77 -22.12
CA HIS A 284 11.72 11.06 -23.55
C HIS A 284 12.09 12.51 -23.86
N ALA A 285 11.66 13.50 -23.08
CA ALA A 285 12.06 14.88 -23.29
C ALA A 285 13.58 15.08 -23.14
N LYS A 286 14.19 14.47 -22.12
CA LYS A 286 15.65 14.49 -21.91
C LYS A 286 16.40 13.74 -23.02
N ASP A 287 15.86 12.61 -23.49
CA ASP A 287 16.44 11.84 -24.59
C ASP A 287 16.31 12.56 -25.94
N VAL A 288 15.22 13.29 -26.19
CA VAL A 288 15.02 14.07 -27.42
C VAL A 288 15.94 15.28 -27.44
N ASP A 289 16.15 15.94 -26.31
CA ASP A 289 17.12 17.04 -26.20
C ASP A 289 18.57 16.53 -26.40
N ALA A 290 18.91 15.39 -25.77
CA ALA A 290 20.21 14.74 -25.96
C ALA A 290 20.41 14.18 -27.38
N ARG A 291 19.37 13.64 -28.01
CA ARG A 291 19.40 13.12 -29.40
C ARG A 291 19.36 14.22 -30.44
N SER A 292 18.80 15.39 -30.13
CA SER A 292 18.93 16.58 -30.99
C SER A 292 20.38 17.07 -31.05
N GLN A 293 21.23 16.67 -30.09
CA GLN A 293 22.68 16.85 -30.13
C GLN A 293 23.44 15.66 -30.73
N LEU A 294 22.79 14.49 -30.90
CA LEU A 294 23.38 13.25 -31.41
C LEU A 294 22.44 12.54 -32.39
N THR A 295 22.44 13.02 -33.62
CA THR A 295 21.85 12.33 -34.77
C THR A 295 22.59 11.01 -35.02
N CYS A 296 22.02 9.87 -34.59
CA CYS A 296 22.01 8.58 -35.32
C CYS A 296 21.44 7.40 -34.48
N ILE A 297 20.40 6.76 -35.05
CA ILE A 297 19.98 5.34 -34.99
C ILE A 297 19.90 4.64 -33.60
N LEU A 298 18.67 4.32 -33.14
CA LEU A 298 18.18 2.94 -32.88
C LEU A 298 16.80 2.93 -32.17
N LYS A 299 15.96 1.96 -32.57
CA LYS A 299 14.64 1.62 -32.01
C LYS A 299 14.80 0.95 -30.63
N VAL A 300 13.92 1.29 -29.66
CA VAL A 300 13.93 0.76 -28.28
C VAL A 300 12.69 -0.08 -27.99
N LYS A 301 12.90 -1.23 -27.32
CA LYS A 301 11.88 -2.14 -26.76
C LYS A 301 11.38 -1.65 -25.39
N ALA A 302 10.10 -1.87 -25.10
CA ALA A 302 9.45 -1.56 -23.82
C ALA A 302 10.00 -2.40 -22.65
N LYS A 303 10.17 -1.77 -21.48
CA LYS A 303 10.53 -2.40 -20.19
C LYS A 303 9.33 -2.37 -19.24
N GLU A 304 9.13 -3.47 -18.52
CA GLU A 304 8.09 -3.61 -17.49
C GLU A 304 8.30 -2.65 -16.31
N VAL A 305 7.19 -2.16 -15.74
CA VAL A 305 7.14 -1.27 -14.58
C VAL A 305 6.25 -1.94 -13.53
N TYR A 306 6.76 -2.11 -12.30
CA TYR A 306 6.02 -2.73 -11.20
C TYR A 306 5.48 -1.65 -10.25
N LEU A 307 4.17 -1.71 -9.98
CA LEU A 307 3.47 -0.90 -8.98
C LEU A 307 3.42 -1.68 -7.66
N VAL A 308 3.92 -1.10 -6.56
CA VAL A 308 3.85 -1.73 -5.23
C VAL A 308 3.20 -0.76 -4.25
N LYS A 309 1.97 -1.08 -3.84
CA LYS A 309 1.26 -0.40 -2.75
C LYS A 309 1.65 -1.03 -1.42
N ILE A 310 2.28 -0.28 -0.52
CA ILE A 310 2.83 -0.81 0.72
C ILE A 310 2.09 -0.23 1.92
N ILE A 311 1.36 -1.10 2.63
CA ILE A 311 0.70 -0.75 3.89
C ILE A 311 1.34 -1.59 5.00
N VAL A 312 2.29 -1.01 5.73
CA VAL A 312 2.95 -1.68 6.88
C VAL A 312 2.11 -1.46 8.14
N ARG A 313 1.60 -2.51 8.76
CA ARG A 313 0.95 -2.43 10.07
C ARG A 313 1.31 -3.64 10.91
N ASN A 314 1.75 -3.41 12.16
CA ASN A 314 1.73 -4.45 13.18
C ASN A 314 1.41 -3.93 14.58
N GLN A 315 0.60 -4.71 15.29
CA GLN A 315 0.14 -4.50 16.66
C GLN A 315 1.24 -4.86 17.67
N SER A 316 1.28 -4.18 18.82
CA SER A 316 2.22 -4.50 19.88
C SER A 316 1.76 -5.73 20.67
N THR A 317 2.71 -6.58 21.01
CA THR A 317 2.59 -7.73 21.92
C THR A 317 2.09 -7.35 23.32
N ALA A 318 2.15 -6.07 23.70
CA ALA A 318 1.67 -5.57 24.98
C ALA A 318 0.13 -5.56 25.12
N GLN A 319 -0.63 -5.58 24.00
CA GLN A 319 -2.08 -5.76 24.05
C GLN A 319 -2.51 -7.23 24.18
N LEU A 320 -1.63 -8.19 23.85
CA LEU A 320 -1.93 -9.63 23.97
C LEU A 320 -1.65 -10.17 25.39
N GLN A 321 -0.67 -9.62 26.11
CA GLN A 321 -0.42 -10.01 27.51
C GLN A 321 -1.54 -9.57 28.46
N ASN A 322 -2.21 -8.43 28.19
CA ASN A 322 -3.35 -7.97 28.98
C ASN A 322 -4.65 -8.76 28.73
N LEU A 323 -4.75 -9.48 27.61
CA LEU A 323 -5.87 -10.38 27.32
C LEU A 323 -5.59 -11.81 27.80
N ALA A 324 -4.33 -12.27 27.79
CA ALA A 324 -3.94 -13.58 28.32
C ALA A 324 -3.92 -13.64 29.86
N LEU A 325 -3.81 -12.51 30.56
CA LEU A 325 -3.86 -12.44 32.03
C LEU A 325 -5.27 -12.54 32.63
N ARG A 326 -6.33 -12.66 31.81
CA ARG A 326 -7.72 -12.78 32.28
C ARG A 326 -8.34 -14.18 32.21
N GLU A 327 -7.60 -15.19 31.78
CA GLU A 327 -8.07 -16.59 31.82
C GLU A 327 -7.07 -17.46 32.58
N LYS A 328 -7.07 -17.34 33.91
CA LYS A 328 -6.65 -18.44 34.79
C LYS A 328 -7.85 -19.36 34.97
N TYR A 329 -7.75 -20.62 34.52
CA TYR A 329 -7.92 -21.78 35.39
C TYR A 329 -7.44 -23.07 34.68
N ASN A 330 -6.63 -23.82 35.43
CA ASN A 330 -6.36 -25.26 35.37
C ASN A 330 -5.93 -25.89 34.05
N ILE A 331 -4.66 -26.33 34.00
CA ILE A 331 -4.27 -27.71 33.68
C ILE A 331 -2.87 -27.96 34.27
N ASN A 332 -2.72 -29.08 34.96
CA ASN A 332 -1.49 -29.56 35.59
C ASN A 332 -0.36 -29.78 34.56
N ILE A 333 0.84 -29.28 34.85
CA ILE A 333 2.07 -29.61 34.11
C ILE A 333 2.92 -30.55 34.96
N VAL A 334 3.07 -31.79 34.50
CA VAL A 334 4.15 -32.69 34.92
C VAL A 334 5.44 -32.18 34.27
N ARG A 335 6.39 -31.73 35.09
CA ARG A 335 7.74 -31.36 34.65
C ARG A 335 8.61 -32.61 34.50
N VAL A 336 9.21 -32.77 33.32
CA VAL A 336 10.46 -33.53 33.17
C VAL A 336 11.51 -32.55 32.63
N LEU A 337 12.55 -32.29 33.43
CA LEU A 337 13.70 -31.45 33.09
C LEU A 337 14.75 -32.30 32.35
N PRO A 338 15.46 -31.77 31.34
CA PRO A 338 16.75 -32.29 30.96
C PRO A 338 17.87 -31.57 31.74
N LYS A 339 18.77 -32.38 32.30
CA LYS A 339 20.04 -31.96 32.92
C LYS A 339 20.95 -31.34 31.86
N ILE A 340 21.38 -30.10 32.09
CA ILE A 340 22.53 -29.49 31.41
C ILE A 340 23.76 -29.78 32.27
N LYS A 341 24.76 -30.49 31.72
CA LYS A 341 26.11 -30.56 32.29
C LYS A 341 26.93 -29.42 31.69
N CYS A 342 27.38 -28.50 32.52
CA CYS A 342 28.45 -27.57 32.18
C CYS A 342 29.79 -28.31 32.25
N LEU A 343 30.58 -28.18 31.18
CA LEU A 343 32.02 -28.44 31.17
C LEU A 343 32.70 -27.23 31.81
N ASN A 344 33.37 -27.46 32.94
CA ASN A 344 34.46 -26.59 33.39
C ASN A 344 35.77 -27.27 33.04
N SER A 345 36.70 -26.48 32.52
CA SER A 345 38.07 -26.85 32.22
C SER A 345 39.02 -26.18 33.22
N ILE A 346 40.09 -26.91 33.58
CA ILE A 346 41.39 -26.44 34.13
C ILE A 346 41.34 -26.03 35.61
N ASP A 347 42.15 -26.50 36.57
CA ASP A 347 43.44 -27.25 36.61
C ASP A 347 43.35 -28.53 37.49
#